data_AF-A0A9P7AZK1-F1
#
_entry.id   AF-A0A9P7AZK1-F1
#
_cell.length_a   1.000
_cell.length_b   1.000
_cell.length_c   1.000
_cell.angle_alpha   90.00
_cell.angle_beta   90.00
_cell.angle_gamma   90.00
#
_symmetry.space_group_name_H-M   'P 1'
#
loop_
_entity.id
_entity.type
_entity.pdbx_description
1 polymer ?
#
loop_
_entity_poly.entity_id
_entity_poly.type
_entity_poly.pdbx_seq_one_letter_code
_entity_poly.pdbx_strand_id
1 'polypeptide(L)'
;MVETVETRYHDALAAKETLSEKVNTGIGLLEGILCDFEARAYKMREQGFAGAAGSLMDEGRRVLDEGFERAREVVDEGIERAWKATETLEEHIERAIVQAREHGLIKYQDLPIPWRVNPHIVKGYRFTESKVDCVRSMFGVSNELVNIWSHAIGLMIVLAIAFYFYPTSVNFSLSTNTDVFIAAVFFFAACKCLVCSTMWHTMNSVADQTLMERFACVDYTGISLLIAASIMTTEYTAFYCEPVSRWIYMTATAVLGIGGVILPWHPTFNRSDMAWARVAFYVTLGATGFAPVLQLNITRGGAWAWEFYAPITKSITVYLVGACVYASQVPERWCPGAFDYIGGSHNLWHFAVLSGILFHYVAMQEFFSGAFRRAENGCALY
;
A
#
# COMPACT_ATOMS: atom_id res chain seq x y z
N MET A 1 38.23 -20.66 -8.47
CA MET A 1 38.93 -19.39 -8.14
C MET A 1 37.97 -18.33 -7.58
N VAL A 2 36.70 -18.30 -8.03
CA VAL A 2 35.66 -17.42 -7.47
C VAL A 2 35.32 -17.79 -6.03
N GLU A 3 35.15 -19.09 -5.75
CA GLU A 3 34.83 -19.62 -4.41
C GLU A 3 35.84 -19.25 -3.31
N THR A 4 37.12 -19.05 -3.66
CA THR A 4 38.20 -18.71 -2.72
C THR A 4 38.32 -17.20 -2.43
N VAL A 5 37.78 -16.35 -3.31
CA VAL A 5 37.77 -14.89 -3.14
C VAL A 5 36.59 -14.47 -2.26
N GLU A 6 35.43 -15.09 -2.49
CA GLU A 6 34.20 -14.82 -1.74
C GLU A 6 34.33 -15.23 -0.26
N THR A 7 34.97 -16.39 0.02
CA THR A 7 35.26 -16.80 1.41
C THR A 7 36.24 -15.84 2.11
N ARG A 8 37.32 -15.44 1.44
CA ARG A 8 38.27 -14.45 2.00
C ARG A 8 37.62 -13.09 2.28
N TYR A 9 36.69 -12.67 1.44
CA TYR A 9 35.96 -11.42 1.59
C TYR A 9 34.99 -11.48 2.79
N HIS A 10 34.25 -12.58 2.93
CA HIS A 10 33.33 -12.77 4.05
C HIS A 10 34.06 -12.89 5.40
N ASP A 11 35.17 -13.63 5.45
CA ASP A 11 35.96 -13.78 6.69
C ASP A 11 36.61 -12.46 7.13
N ALA A 12 37.10 -11.65 6.18
CA ALA A 12 37.71 -10.35 6.48
C ALA A 12 36.70 -9.31 6.97
N LEU A 13 35.48 -9.34 6.45
CA LEU A 13 34.39 -8.44 6.88
C LEU A 13 33.74 -8.86 8.20
N ALA A 14 33.75 -10.16 8.51
CA ALA A 14 33.22 -10.68 9.77
C ALA A 14 34.10 -10.28 10.98
N ALA A 15 35.39 -10.04 10.77
CA ALA A 15 36.35 -9.68 11.82
C ALA A 15 36.33 -8.20 12.25
N LYS A 16 35.41 -7.37 11.71
CA LYS A 16 35.31 -5.92 12.02
C LYS A 16 33.94 -5.59 12.61
N GLU A 17 33.90 -4.78 13.67
CA GLU A 17 32.65 -4.47 14.38
C GLU A 17 31.94 -3.22 13.83
N THR A 18 32.68 -2.26 13.25
CA THR A 18 32.09 -1.00 12.77
C THR A 18 31.90 -0.96 11.24
N LEU A 19 30.84 -0.30 10.78
CA LEU A 19 30.50 -0.20 9.36
C LEU A 19 31.59 0.51 8.54
N SER A 20 32.21 1.56 9.10
CA SER A 20 33.27 2.32 8.43
C SER A 20 34.54 1.46 8.21
N GLU A 21 34.91 0.63 9.18
CA GLU A 21 36.05 -0.30 9.04
C GLU A 21 35.77 -1.40 8.02
N LYS A 22 34.52 -1.91 7.96
CA LYS A 22 34.10 -2.88 6.93
C LYS A 22 34.21 -2.29 5.53
N VAL A 23 33.77 -1.04 5.34
CA VAL A 23 33.85 -0.34 4.05
C VAL A 23 35.31 -0.13 3.64
N ASN A 24 36.16 0.39 4.54
CA ASN A 24 37.58 0.62 4.21
C ASN A 24 38.32 -0.68 3.93
N THR A 25 38.04 -1.75 4.69
CA THR A 25 38.65 -3.07 4.47
C THR A 25 38.16 -3.69 3.15
N GLY A 26 36.86 -3.53 2.84
CA GLY A 26 36.28 -4.01 1.59
C GLY A 26 36.84 -3.29 0.35
N ILE A 27 37.04 -1.97 0.44
CA ILE A 27 37.68 -1.17 -0.63
C ILE A 27 39.13 -1.63 -0.83
N GLY A 28 39.91 -1.79 0.24
CA GLY A 28 41.30 -2.25 0.13
C GLY A 28 41.43 -3.68 -0.44
N LEU A 29 40.48 -4.57 -0.15
CA LEU A 29 40.41 -5.90 -0.73
C LEU A 29 40.09 -5.86 -2.24
N LEU A 30 39.16 -4.99 -2.65
CA LEU A 30 38.81 -4.80 -4.05
C LEU A 30 39.98 -4.19 -4.84
N GLU A 31 40.69 -3.21 -4.28
CA GLU A 31 41.91 -2.65 -4.87
C GLU A 31 43.00 -3.72 -5.03
N GLY A 32 43.19 -4.58 -4.01
CA GLY A 32 44.13 -5.70 -4.10
C GLY A 32 43.77 -6.71 -5.19
N ILE A 33 42.48 -7.05 -5.33
CA ILE A 33 42.00 -7.94 -6.40
C ILE A 33 42.18 -7.29 -7.78
N LEU A 34 41.94 -5.99 -7.89
CA LEU A 34 42.15 -5.23 -9.11
C LEU A 34 43.63 -5.25 -9.52
N CYS A 35 44.54 -4.98 -8.59
CA CYS A 35 45.99 -5.05 -8.81
C CYS A 35 46.44 -6.47 -9.24
N ASP A 36 45.91 -7.53 -8.63
CA ASP A 36 46.21 -8.90 -9.01
C ASP A 36 45.68 -9.25 -10.41
N PHE A 37 44.52 -8.70 -10.78
CA PHE A 37 43.92 -8.86 -12.10
C PHE A 37 44.73 -8.11 -13.16
N GLU A 38 45.14 -6.88 -12.88
CA GLU A 38 46.03 -6.08 -13.72
C GLU A 38 47.38 -6.77 -13.91
N ALA A 39 47.98 -7.32 -12.85
CA ALA A 39 49.25 -8.05 -12.92
C ALA A 39 49.14 -9.33 -13.77
N ARG A 40 48.01 -10.05 -13.67
CA ARG A 40 47.73 -11.23 -14.51
C ARG A 40 47.45 -10.84 -15.96
N ALA A 41 46.73 -9.75 -16.20
CA ALA A 41 46.51 -9.20 -17.53
C ALA A 41 47.83 -8.74 -18.17
N TYR A 42 48.73 -8.13 -17.39
CA TYR A 42 50.08 -7.76 -17.82
C TYR A 42 50.93 -8.98 -18.20
N LYS A 43 50.88 -10.07 -17.43
CA LYS A 43 51.55 -11.34 -17.78
C LYS A 43 50.95 -12.00 -19.02
N MET A 44 49.63 -11.92 -19.20
CA MET A 44 48.93 -12.46 -20.37
C MET A 44 49.26 -11.66 -21.65
N ARG A 45 49.45 -10.34 -21.52
CA ARG A 45 49.92 -9.39 -22.55
C ARG A 45 51.34 -9.69 -23.05
N GLU A 46 52.23 -10.18 -22.18
CA GLU A 46 53.61 -10.52 -22.55
C GLU A 46 53.71 -11.81 -23.39
N GLN A 47 52.79 -12.76 -23.18
CA GLN A 47 52.80 -14.08 -23.84
C GLN A 47 51.98 -14.14 -25.14
N GLY A 48 51.14 -13.14 -25.43
CA GLY A 48 50.24 -13.14 -26.59
C GLY A 48 50.24 -11.82 -27.35
N PHE A 49 50.92 -11.76 -28.49
CA PHE A 49 50.72 -10.78 -29.58
C PHE A 49 51.01 -9.29 -29.27
N ALA A 50 52.30 -8.92 -29.31
CA ALA A 50 52.82 -7.57 -29.09
C ALA A 50 52.57 -6.52 -30.22
N GLY A 51 51.59 -6.70 -31.11
CA GLY A 51 51.35 -5.78 -32.23
C GLY A 51 49.98 -5.10 -32.27
N ALA A 52 48.91 -5.79 -31.86
CA ALA A 52 47.53 -5.32 -31.99
C ALA A 52 46.90 -4.84 -30.66
N ALA A 53 47.52 -5.17 -29.52
CA ALA A 53 46.96 -4.91 -28.19
C ALA A 53 46.98 -3.43 -27.77
N GLY A 54 47.99 -2.64 -28.19
CA GLY A 54 48.09 -1.22 -27.81
C GLY A 54 46.96 -0.38 -28.41
N SER A 55 46.67 -0.58 -29.70
CA SER A 55 45.56 0.11 -30.38
C SER A 55 44.19 -0.33 -29.85
N LEU A 56 44.01 -1.62 -29.53
CA LEU A 56 42.74 -2.11 -28.97
C LEU A 56 42.52 -1.68 -27.51
N MET A 57 43.59 -1.56 -26.70
CA MET A 57 43.48 -1.06 -25.33
C MET A 57 43.22 0.46 -25.28
N ASP A 58 43.91 1.25 -26.12
CA ASP A 58 43.65 2.69 -26.19
C ASP A 58 42.25 2.96 -26.74
N GLU A 59 41.79 2.20 -27.75
CA GLU A 59 40.43 2.32 -28.28
C GLU A 59 39.38 1.85 -27.25
N GLY A 60 39.66 0.77 -26.51
CA GLY A 60 38.77 0.30 -25.43
C GLY A 60 38.68 1.30 -24.26
N ARG A 61 39.79 1.94 -23.90
CA ARG A 61 39.84 3.00 -22.90
C ARG A 61 39.09 4.24 -23.37
N ARG A 62 39.27 4.64 -24.63
CA ARG A 62 38.55 5.76 -25.25
C ARG A 62 37.03 5.52 -25.27
N VAL A 63 36.59 4.32 -25.65
CA VAL A 63 35.16 3.96 -25.65
C VAL A 63 34.59 3.92 -24.22
N LEU A 64 35.37 3.47 -23.23
CA LEU A 64 34.97 3.50 -21.82
C LEU A 64 34.87 4.92 -21.27
N ASP A 65 35.86 5.78 -21.57
CA ASP A 65 35.88 7.18 -21.15
C ASP A 65 34.73 7.96 -21.82
N GLU A 66 34.50 7.76 -23.12
CA GLU A 66 33.34 8.32 -23.84
C GLU A 66 32.00 7.80 -23.26
N GLY A 67 31.94 6.51 -22.89
CA GLY A 67 30.78 5.91 -22.23
C GLY A 67 30.52 6.50 -20.84
N PHE A 68 31.58 6.77 -20.08
CA PHE A 68 31.51 7.37 -18.75
C PHE A 68 31.10 8.84 -18.83
N GLU A 69 31.67 9.62 -19.75
CA GLU A 69 31.27 11.01 -20.00
C GLU A 69 29.80 11.10 -20.42
N ARG A 70 29.36 10.24 -21.33
CA ARG A 70 27.94 10.21 -21.75
C ARG A 70 27.00 9.81 -20.62
N ALA A 71 27.39 8.87 -19.77
CA ALA A 71 26.61 8.51 -18.58
C ALA A 71 26.54 9.67 -17.58
N ARG A 72 27.65 10.39 -17.39
CA ARG A 72 27.72 11.58 -16.52
C ARG A 72 26.86 12.71 -17.06
N GLU A 73 26.91 13.00 -18.35
CA GLU A 73 26.08 14.02 -19.00
C GLU A 73 24.58 13.72 -18.84
N VAL A 74 24.17 12.46 -19.04
CA VAL A 74 22.77 12.05 -18.81
C VAL A 74 22.34 12.23 -17.35
N VAL A 75 23.25 11.96 -16.39
CA VAL A 75 22.99 12.18 -14.96
C VAL A 75 22.90 13.67 -14.64
N ASP A 76 23.83 14.48 -15.13
CA ASP A 76 23.88 15.92 -14.89
C ASP A 76 22.66 16.64 -15.50
N GLU A 77 22.27 16.29 -16.74
CA GLU A 77 21.02 16.76 -17.35
C GLU A 77 19.79 16.32 -16.54
N GLY A 78 19.80 15.09 -16.02
CA GLY A 78 18.73 14.56 -15.17
C GLY A 78 18.58 15.36 -13.87
N ILE A 79 19.71 15.69 -13.23
CA ILE A 79 19.76 16.52 -12.02
C ILE A 79 19.26 17.94 -12.31
N GLU A 80 19.70 18.56 -13.40
CA GLU A 80 19.28 19.93 -13.75
C GLU A 80 17.77 20.00 -14.02
N ARG A 81 17.21 19.03 -14.74
CA ARG A 81 15.77 18.93 -14.98
C ARG A 81 14.99 18.73 -13.68
N ALA A 82 15.50 17.91 -12.77
CA ALA A 82 14.89 17.70 -11.46
C ALA A 82 14.92 18.97 -10.61
N TRP A 83 16.03 19.71 -10.60
CA TRP A 83 16.15 20.99 -9.90
C TRP A 83 15.18 22.04 -10.43
N LYS A 84 15.12 22.22 -11.75
CA LYS A 84 14.15 23.13 -12.39
C LYS A 84 12.71 22.74 -12.06
N ALA A 85 12.39 21.45 -12.07
CA ALA A 85 11.06 20.98 -11.70
C ALA A 85 10.73 21.32 -10.23
N THR A 86 11.67 21.14 -9.30
CA THR A 86 11.49 21.49 -7.87
C THR A 86 11.27 22.99 -7.67
N GLU A 87 12.08 23.85 -8.30
CA GLU A 87 11.93 25.30 -8.20
C GLU A 87 10.58 25.76 -8.75
N THR A 88 10.18 25.25 -9.93
CA THR A 88 8.86 25.57 -10.49
C THR A 88 7.71 25.07 -9.62
N LEU A 89 7.91 23.97 -8.88
CA LEU A 89 6.90 23.44 -7.97
C LEU A 89 6.75 24.32 -6.72
N GLU A 90 7.86 24.78 -6.13
CA GLU A 90 7.87 25.70 -5.00
C GLU A 90 7.12 26.99 -5.33
N GLU A 91 7.38 27.60 -6.50
CA GLU A 91 6.64 28.78 -6.95
C GLU A 91 5.14 28.54 -7.12
N HIS A 92 4.72 27.36 -7.58
CA HIS A 92 3.30 27.02 -7.71
C HIS A 92 2.65 26.79 -6.35
N ILE A 93 3.37 26.22 -5.39
CA ILE A 93 2.89 26.04 -4.00
C ILE A 93 2.67 27.40 -3.34
N GLU A 94 3.64 28.32 -3.44
CA GLU A 94 3.51 29.67 -2.89
C GLU A 94 2.31 30.42 -3.49
N ARG A 95 2.15 30.35 -4.81
CA ARG A 95 1.00 30.95 -5.51
C ARG A 95 -0.33 30.37 -5.01
N ALA A 96 -0.42 29.05 -4.83
CA ALA A 96 -1.62 28.40 -4.32
C ALA A 96 -1.94 28.79 -2.87
N ILE A 97 -0.92 28.94 -2.02
CA ILE A 97 -1.07 29.42 -0.63
C ILE A 97 -1.66 30.84 -0.61
N VAL A 98 -1.09 31.75 -1.40
CA VAL A 98 -1.57 33.14 -1.48
C VAL A 98 -3.03 33.17 -1.93
N GLN A 99 -3.37 32.44 -3.00
CA GLN A 99 -4.74 32.39 -3.48
C GLN A 99 -5.72 31.82 -2.45
N ALA A 100 -5.33 30.76 -1.72
CA ALA A 100 -6.16 30.17 -0.68
C ALA A 100 -6.34 31.11 0.52
N ARG A 101 -5.32 31.90 0.88
CA ARG A 101 -5.44 32.93 1.94
C ARG A 101 -6.40 34.05 1.55
N GLU A 102 -6.39 34.48 0.28
CA GLU A 102 -7.23 35.58 -0.20
C GLU A 102 -8.68 35.16 -0.48
N HIS A 103 -8.88 33.98 -1.09
CA HIS A 103 -10.18 33.56 -1.63
C HIS A 103 -10.80 32.37 -0.87
N GLY A 104 -10.06 31.76 0.07
CA GLY A 104 -10.47 30.56 0.78
C GLY A 104 -10.28 29.29 -0.05
N LEU A 105 -11.37 28.78 -0.63
CA LEU A 105 -11.32 27.56 -1.45
C LEU A 105 -10.84 27.88 -2.87
N ILE A 106 -9.87 27.12 -3.36
CA ILE A 106 -9.28 27.32 -4.70
C ILE A 106 -9.82 26.33 -5.73
N LYS A 107 -9.54 26.59 -7.02
CA LYS A 107 -9.95 25.73 -8.13
C LYS A 107 -8.87 24.70 -8.45
N TYR A 108 -9.26 23.66 -9.18
CA TYR A 108 -8.34 22.59 -9.62
C TYR A 108 -7.10 23.12 -10.37
N GLN A 109 -7.31 24.10 -11.24
CA GLN A 109 -6.26 24.72 -12.04
C GLN A 109 -5.25 25.54 -11.21
N ASP A 110 -5.61 25.91 -9.99
CA ASP A 110 -4.79 26.71 -9.09
C ASP A 110 -3.90 25.84 -8.18
N LEU A 111 -4.20 24.54 -8.09
CA LEU A 111 -3.43 23.60 -7.29
C LEU A 111 -2.06 23.32 -7.90
N PRO A 112 -1.01 23.04 -7.10
CA PRO A 112 0.22 22.47 -7.61
C PRO A 112 -0.01 21.04 -8.12
N ILE A 113 0.82 20.59 -9.07
CA ILE A 113 0.64 19.32 -9.79
C ILE A 113 0.44 18.11 -8.86
N PRO A 114 1.19 17.92 -7.75
CA PRO A 114 1.01 16.77 -6.87
C PRO A 114 -0.37 16.66 -6.20
N TRP A 115 -1.10 17.78 -6.05
CA TRP A 115 -2.44 17.82 -5.45
C TRP A 115 -3.57 17.68 -6.48
N ARG A 116 -3.25 17.67 -7.79
CA ARG A 116 -4.23 17.56 -8.88
C ARG A 116 -4.62 16.10 -9.15
N VAL A 117 -5.47 15.55 -8.27
CA VAL A 117 -5.84 14.12 -8.32
C VAL A 117 -6.97 13.83 -9.32
N ASN A 118 -8.05 14.63 -9.33
CA ASN A 118 -9.23 14.39 -10.17
C ASN A 118 -9.61 15.66 -10.95
N PRO A 119 -9.42 15.71 -12.28
CA PRO A 119 -9.69 16.90 -13.09
C PRO A 119 -11.19 17.23 -13.25
N HIS A 120 -12.09 16.31 -12.88
CA HIS A 120 -13.53 16.50 -12.98
C HIS A 120 -14.13 17.24 -11.79
N ILE A 121 -13.38 17.34 -10.69
CA ILE A 121 -13.69 18.17 -9.53
C ILE A 121 -13.00 19.52 -9.76
N VAL A 122 -13.76 20.58 -10.00
CA VAL A 122 -13.21 21.84 -10.54
C VAL A 122 -12.98 22.91 -9.48
N LYS A 123 -13.66 22.84 -8.33
CA LYS A 123 -13.58 23.80 -7.22
C LYS A 123 -13.77 23.14 -5.86
N GLY A 124 -13.55 23.91 -4.81
CA GLY A 124 -13.81 23.50 -3.43
C GLY A 124 -12.58 22.93 -2.72
N TYR A 125 -11.39 23.10 -3.31
CA TYR A 125 -10.13 22.60 -2.75
C TYR A 125 -9.63 23.49 -1.62
N ARG A 126 -9.13 22.83 -0.59
CA ARG A 126 -8.46 23.46 0.55
C ARG A 126 -6.95 23.43 0.29
N PHE A 127 -6.24 24.48 0.69
CA PHE A 127 -4.79 24.53 0.62
C PHE A 127 -4.25 25.42 1.73
N THR A 128 -3.37 24.89 2.59
CA THR A 128 -2.83 25.63 3.74
C THR A 128 -1.48 25.09 4.20
N GLU A 129 -0.64 25.96 4.77
CA GLU A 129 0.61 25.56 5.44
C GLU A 129 0.36 25.05 6.86
N SER A 130 -0.75 25.45 7.47
CA SER A 130 -1.05 25.17 8.87
C SER A 130 -1.77 23.82 9.03
N LYS A 131 -1.15 22.94 9.80
CA LYS A 131 -1.74 21.63 10.19
C LYS A 131 -3.02 21.82 11.01
N VAL A 132 -3.07 22.87 11.84
CA VAL A 132 -4.25 23.21 12.65
C VAL A 132 -5.40 23.65 11.75
N ASP A 133 -5.10 24.40 10.68
CA ASP A 133 -6.13 24.82 9.72
C ASP A 133 -6.66 23.64 8.91
N CYS A 134 -5.83 22.63 8.61
CA CYS A 134 -6.29 21.37 8.03
C CYS A 134 -7.36 20.72 8.92
N VAL A 135 -7.09 20.59 10.23
CA VAL A 135 -8.07 20.03 11.19
C VAL A 135 -9.31 20.92 11.32
N ARG A 136 -9.14 22.23 11.43
CA ARG A 136 -10.27 23.17 11.53
C ARG A 136 -11.16 23.12 10.29
N SER A 137 -10.58 22.92 9.12
CA SER A 137 -11.29 22.88 7.84
C SER A 137 -12.21 21.67 7.69
N MET A 138 -12.08 20.63 8.52
CA MET A 138 -13.03 19.51 8.58
C MET A 138 -14.47 19.97 8.86
N PHE A 139 -14.64 21.10 9.55
CA PHE A 139 -15.93 21.68 9.90
C PHE A 139 -16.43 22.71 8.86
N GLY A 140 -15.65 22.95 7.80
CA GLY A 140 -16.01 23.85 6.71
C GLY A 140 -16.46 23.09 5.47
N VAL A 141 -17.26 23.74 4.62
CA VAL A 141 -17.64 23.16 3.33
C VAL A 141 -16.42 23.11 2.41
N SER A 142 -16.09 21.92 1.93
CA SER A 142 -15.03 21.67 0.95
C SER A 142 -15.36 20.42 0.14
N ASN A 143 -14.61 20.18 -0.93
CA ASN A 143 -14.74 18.95 -1.71
C ASN A 143 -14.41 17.68 -0.92
N GLU A 144 -13.73 17.82 0.22
CA GLU A 144 -13.35 16.72 1.12
C GLU A 144 -14.32 16.52 2.29
N LEU A 145 -15.31 17.41 2.46
CA LEU A 145 -16.24 17.37 3.60
C LEU A 145 -16.91 15.99 3.73
N VAL A 146 -17.49 15.49 2.64
CA VAL A 146 -18.19 14.21 2.67
C VAL A 146 -17.21 13.07 2.93
N ASN A 147 -16.03 13.06 2.30
CA ASN A 147 -15.01 12.02 2.51
C ASN A 147 -14.57 11.94 3.98
N ILE A 148 -14.35 13.10 4.63
CA ILE A 148 -13.97 13.16 6.04
C ILE A 148 -15.10 12.63 6.92
N TRP A 149 -16.31 13.17 6.78
CA TRP A 149 -17.40 12.86 7.69
C TRP A 149 -18.04 11.49 7.45
N SER A 150 -18.02 10.95 6.23
CA SER A 150 -18.51 9.59 5.98
C SER A 150 -17.74 8.55 6.78
N HIS A 151 -16.41 8.67 6.86
CA HIS A 151 -15.58 7.74 7.64
C HIS A 151 -15.50 8.10 9.12
N ALA A 152 -15.54 9.38 9.50
CA ALA A 152 -15.63 9.77 10.90
C ALA A 152 -16.94 9.30 11.57
N ILE A 153 -18.08 9.46 10.90
CA ILE A 153 -19.37 8.92 11.37
C ILE A 153 -19.34 7.39 11.30
N GLY A 154 -18.79 6.82 10.23
CA GLY A 154 -18.59 5.38 10.10
C GLY A 154 -17.82 4.79 11.28
N LEU A 155 -16.77 5.48 11.76
CA LEU A 155 -15.99 5.07 12.92
C LEU A 155 -16.87 4.99 14.17
N MET A 156 -17.70 6.00 14.41
CA MET A 156 -18.62 5.98 15.56
C MET A 156 -19.63 4.83 15.48
N ILE A 157 -20.13 4.51 14.28
CA ILE A 157 -21.02 3.37 14.05
C ILE A 157 -20.29 2.06 14.34
N VAL A 158 -19.09 1.86 13.81
CA VAL A 158 -18.31 0.62 14.01
C VAL A 158 -17.89 0.46 15.47
N LEU A 159 -17.54 1.55 16.17
CA LEU A 159 -17.27 1.53 17.61
C LEU A 159 -18.50 1.14 18.42
N ALA A 160 -19.68 1.69 18.09
CA ALA A 160 -20.92 1.28 18.73
C ALA A 160 -21.21 -0.21 18.49
N ILE A 161 -20.94 -0.72 17.29
CA ILE A 161 -21.07 -2.15 17.00
C ILE A 161 -20.07 -2.97 17.84
N ALA A 162 -18.79 -2.61 17.83
CA ALA A 162 -17.73 -3.35 18.50
C ALA A 162 -17.91 -3.42 20.02
N PHE A 163 -18.35 -2.31 20.65
CA PHE A 163 -18.42 -2.20 22.11
C PHE A 163 -19.81 -2.38 22.71
N TYR A 164 -20.87 -2.30 21.92
CA TYR A 164 -22.24 -2.47 22.42
C TYR A 164 -23.02 -3.58 21.71
N PHE A 165 -23.18 -3.52 20.38
CA PHE A 165 -24.02 -4.50 19.67
C PHE A 165 -23.39 -5.89 19.57
N TYR A 166 -22.08 -5.99 19.36
CA TYR A 166 -21.40 -7.28 19.28
C TYR A 166 -21.37 -8.00 20.63
N PRO A 167 -20.98 -7.36 21.75
CA PRO A 167 -21.01 -8.01 23.07
C PRO A 167 -22.42 -8.42 23.55
N THR A 168 -23.47 -7.75 23.06
CA THR A 168 -24.87 -8.10 23.38
C THR A 168 -25.46 -9.16 22.45
N SER A 169 -24.72 -9.59 21.42
CA SER A 169 -25.18 -10.62 20.48
C SER A 169 -25.15 -12.01 21.11
N VAL A 170 -26.05 -12.89 20.65
CA VAL A 170 -26.08 -14.31 21.06
C VAL A 170 -24.76 -14.99 20.71
N ASN A 171 -24.18 -14.68 19.55
CA ASN A 171 -22.91 -15.25 19.12
C ASN A 171 -21.79 -14.93 20.10
N PHE A 172 -21.72 -13.72 20.65
CA PHE A 172 -20.69 -13.37 21.63
C PHE A 172 -20.76 -14.21 22.90
N SER A 173 -21.97 -14.60 23.33
CA SER A 173 -22.16 -15.45 24.50
C SER A 173 -21.73 -16.91 24.27
N LEU A 174 -21.71 -17.36 23.01
CA LEU A 174 -21.27 -18.69 22.60
C LEU A 174 -19.78 -18.73 22.20
N SER A 175 -19.21 -17.57 21.88
CA SER A 175 -17.83 -17.41 21.44
C SER A 175 -16.81 -17.82 22.51
N THR A 176 -15.78 -18.53 22.07
CA THR A 176 -14.55 -18.71 22.85
C THR A 176 -13.72 -17.42 22.85
N ASN A 177 -12.69 -17.37 23.72
CA ASN A 177 -11.74 -16.26 23.71
C ASN A 177 -11.05 -16.07 22.34
N THR A 178 -10.83 -17.16 21.59
CA THR A 178 -10.25 -17.07 20.24
C THR A 178 -11.23 -16.47 19.24
N ASP A 179 -12.51 -16.86 19.30
CA ASP A 179 -13.55 -16.27 18.44
C ASP A 179 -13.68 -14.77 18.67
N VAL A 180 -13.71 -14.36 19.95
CA VAL A 180 -13.73 -12.95 20.34
C VAL A 180 -12.48 -12.22 19.84
N PHE A 181 -11.30 -12.85 19.94
CA PHE A 181 -10.06 -12.26 19.45
C PHE A 181 -10.08 -12.04 17.92
N ILE A 182 -10.55 -13.02 17.13
CA ILE A 182 -10.66 -12.88 15.68
C ILE A 182 -11.62 -11.74 15.30
N ALA A 183 -12.78 -11.67 15.94
CA ALA A 183 -13.72 -10.56 15.73
C ALA A 183 -13.10 -9.20 16.14
N ALA A 184 -12.35 -9.16 17.26
CA ALA A 184 -11.67 -7.96 17.71
C ALA A 184 -10.59 -7.49 16.71
N VAL A 185 -9.86 -8.40 16.07
CA VAL A 185 -8.91 -8.07 15.00
C VAL A 185 -9.62 -7.42 13.81
N PHE A 186 -10.78 -7.95 13.39
CA PHE A 186 -11.59 -7.32 12.36
C PHE A 186 -12.06 -5.92 12.75
N PHE A 187 -12.65 -5.74 13.94
CA PHE A 187 -13.11 -4.43 14.40
C PHE A 187 -11.98 -3.42 14.55
N PHE A 188 -10.83 -3.84 15.06
CA PHE A 188 -9.65 -3.01 15.15
C PHE A 188 -9.18 -2.56 13.76
N ALA A 189 -9.08 -3.49 12.80
CA ALA A 189 -8.68 -3.17 11.43
C ALA A 189 -9.69 -2.24 10.74
N ALA A 190 -11.00 -2.44 10.95
CA ALA A 190 -12.06 -1.57 10.43
C ALA A 190 -11.97 -0.16 11.02
N CYS A 191 -11.87 -0.03 12.36
CA CYS A 191 -11.71 1.27 13.01
C CYS A 191 -10.43 1.97 12.55
N LYS A 192 -9.31 1.25 12.49
CA LYS A 192 -8.04 1.77 12.00
C LYS A 192 -8.16 2.29 10.57
N CYS A 193 -8.80 1.54 9.67
CA CYS A 193 -9.03 1.96 8.29
C CYS A 193 -9.79 3.30 8.22
N LEU A 194 -10.88 3.42 8.97
CA LEU A 194 -11.71 4.64 9.00
C LEU A 194 -10.95 5.84 9.61
N VAL A 195 -10.15 5.60 10.66
CA VAL A 195 -9.27 6.64 11.25
C VAL A 195 -8.21 7.08 10.24
N CYS A 196 -7.50 6.14 9.61
CA CYS A 196 -6.45 6.43 8.63
C CYS A 196 -7.00 7.25 7.45
N SER A 197 -8.15 6.87 6.90
CA SER A 197 -8.83 7.61 5.84
C SER A 197 -9.26 9.01 6.29
N THR A 198 -9.87 9.13 7.48
CA THR A 198 -10.27 10.43 8.03
C THR A 198 -9.05 11.36 8.21
N MET A 199 -7.93 10.83 8.71
CA MET A 199 -6.68 11.58 8.86
C MET A 199 -6.13 12.03 7.51
N TRP A 200 -6.09 11.14 6.51
CA TRP A 200 -5.64 11.47 5.16
C TRP A 200 -6.47 12.59 4.54
N HIS A 201 -7.79 12.42 4.48
CA HIS A 201 -8.67 13.42 3.91
C HIS A 201 -8.68 14.73 4.70
N THR A 202 -8.41 14.70 6.01
CA THR A 202 -8.23 15.93 6.79
C THR A 202 -6.95 16.67 6.38
N MET A 203 -5.85 15.94 6.23
CA MET A 203 -4.50 16.48 6.06
C MET A 203 -4.07 16.69 4.62
N ASN A 204 -4.82 16.20 3.63
CA ASN A 204 -4.45 16.28 2.21
C ASN A 204 -4.34 17.71 1.65
N SER A 205 -4.85 18.70 2.39
CA SER A 205 -4.74 20.12 2.05
C SER A 205 -3.45 20.79 2.51
N VAL A 206 -2.55 20.06 3.20
CA VAL A 206 -1.30 20.62 3.68
C VAL A 206 -0.37 20.92 2.49
N ALA A 207 0.26 22.09 2.47
CA ALA A 207 1.17 22.52 1.42
C ALA A 207 2.56 21.84 1.45
N ASP A 208 2.77 20.91 2.40
CA ASP A 208 3.97 20.07 2.50
C ASP A 208 3.73 18.75 1.76
N GLN A 209 4.37 18.60 0.60
CA GLN A 209 4.24 17.39 -0.24
C GLN A 209 4.65 16.12 0.51
N THR A 210 5.75 16.16 1.27
CA THR A 210 6.25 14.97 1.97
C THR A 210 5.27 14.53 3.04
N LEU A 211 4.67 15.49 3.75
CA LEU A 211 3.68 15.20 4.76
C LEU A 211 2.38 14.68 4.13
N MET A 212 1.91 15.30 3.04
CA MET A 212 0.76 14.83 2.28
C MET A 212 0.96 13.37 1.85
N GLU A 213 2.05 13.05 1.16
CA GLU A 213 2.34 11.69 0.68
C GLU A 213 2.39 10.66 1.81
N ARG A 214 2.95 11.02 2.98
CA ARG A 214 2.94 10.15 4.17
C ARG A 214 1.53 9.85 4.66
N PHE A 215 0.64 10.84 4.69
CA PHE A 215 -0.75 10.58 5.07
C PHE A 215 -1.48 9.72 4.03
N ALA A 216 -1.15 9.84 2.75
CA ALA A 216 -1.67 8.91 1.72
C ALA A 216 -1.22 7.46 2.00
N CYS A 217 0.05 7.26 2.37
CA CYS A 217 0.55 5.94 2.78
C CYS A 217 -0.21 5.40 4.00
N VAL A 218 -0.51 6.25 5.00
CA VAL A 218 -1.30 5.87 6.18
C VAL A 218 -2.67 5.31 5.77
N ASP A 219 -3.36 5.96 4.82
CA ASP A 219 -4.65 5.48 4.31
C ASP A 219 -4.54 4.11 3.63
N TYR A 220 -3.56 3.93 2.74
CA TYR A 220 -3.32 2.64 2.07
C TYR A 220 -3.07 1.50 3.07
N THR A 221 -2.36 1.75 4.18
CA THR A 221 -2.20 0.74 5.23
C THR A 221 -3.51 0.40 5.95
N GLY A 222 -4.46 1.35 6.01
CA GLY A 222 -5.82 1.14 6.49
C GLY A 222 -6.55 0.08 5.70
N ILE A 223 -6.60 0.31 4.38
CA ILE A 223 -7.26 -0.59 3.43
C ILE A 223 -6.63 -1.98 3.46
N SER A 224 -5.29 -2.07 3.41
CA SER A 224 -4.57 -3.35 3.43
C SER A 224 -4.92 -4.21 4.65
N LEU A 225 -4.91 -3.63 5.85
CA LEU A 225 -5.21 -4.37 7.09
C LEU A 225 -6.69 -4.75 7.19
N LEU A 226 -7.61 -3.90 6.73
CA LEU A 226 -9.03 -4.23 6.69
C LEU A 226 -9.31 -5.43 5.79
N ILE A 227 -8.73 -5.46 4.58
CA ILE A 227 -8.86 -6.58 3.66
C ILE A 227 -8.32 -7.86 4.30
N ALA A 228 -7.10 -7.83 4.83
CA ALA A 228 -6.47 -8.99 5.45
C ALA A 228 -7.31 -9.53 6.64
N ALA A 229 -7.76 -8.65 7.55
CA ALA A 229 -8.57 -9.07 8.69
C ALA A 229 -9.94 -9.65 8.29
N SER A 230 -10.55 -9.12 7.23
CA SER A 230 -11.83 -9.63 6.69
C SER A 230 -11.66 -11.03 6.08
N ILE A 231 -10.58 -11.25 5.32
CA ILE A 231 -10.23 -12.56 4.76
C ILE A 231 -9.92 -13.54 5.89
N MET A 232 -9.08 -13.17 6.86
CA MET A 232 -8.72 -14.03 8.00
C MET A 232 -9.94 -14.46 8.82
N THR A 233 -10.91 -13.58 9.04
CA THR A 233 -12.17 -13.91 9.75
C THR A 233 -12.97 -14.97 8.99
N THR A 234 -12.99 -14.86 7.65
CA THR A 234 -13.67 -15.82 6.77
C THR A 234 -12.94 -17.16 6.75
N GLU A 235 -11.60 -17.15 6.64
CA GLU A 235 -10.76 -18.36 6.67
C GLU A 235 -10.87 -19.10 8.00
N TYR A 236 -10.82 -18.35 9.11
CA TYR A 236 -10.93 -18.89 10.46
C TYR A 236 -12.21 -19.70 10.66
N THR A 237 -13.33 -19.16 10.19
CA THR A 237 -14.65 -19.80 10.31
C THR A 237 -14.87 -20.87 9.25
N ALA A 238 -14.38 -20.70 8.02
CA ALA A 238 -14.45 -21.70 6.94
C ALA A 238 -13.76 -23.02 7.32
N PHE A 239 -12.60 -22.91 7.96
CA PHE A 239 -11.76 -24.03 8.41
C PHE A 239 -11.81 -24.21 9.92
N TYR A 240 -12.92 -23.86 10.57
CA TYR A 240 -13.05 -23.88 12.04
C TYR A 240 -12.63 -25.22 12.67
N CYS A 241 -13.00 -26.31 12.00
CA CYS A 241 -12.73 -27.70 12.41
C CYS A 241 -11.44 -28.28 11.80
N GLU A 242 -10.71 -27.55 10.95
CA GLU A 242 -9.56 -28.05 10.19
C GLU A 242 -8.32 -27.17 10.48
N PRO A 243 -7.62 -27.41 11.60
CA PRO A 243 -6.59 -26.50 12.08
C PRO A 243 -5.44 -26.32 11.08
N VAL A 244 -5.06 -27.37 10.32
CA VAL A 244 -3.95 -27.31 9.36
C VAL A 244 -4.26 -26.31 8.24
N SER A 245 -5.36 -26.50 7.51
CA SER A 245 -5.76 -25.58 6.42
C SER A 245 -6.02 -24.18 6.96
N ARG A 246 -6.67 -24.06 8.12
CA ARG A 246 -6.89 -22.77 8.78
C ARG A 246 -5.60 -21.99 8.98
N TRP A 247 -4.59 -22.61 9.60
CA TRP A 247 -3.32 -21.95 9.89
C TRP A 247 -2.53 -21.61 8.63
N ILE A 248 -2.56 -22.47 7.61
CA ILE A 248 -1.88 -22.21 6.32
C ILE A 248 -2.43 -20.93 5.70
N TYR A 249 -3.75 -20.84 5.51
CA TYR A 249 -4.37 -19.69 4.85
C TYR A 249 -4.27 -18.42 5.70
N MET A 250 -4.60 -18.49 6.99
CA MET A 250 -4.51 -17.33 7.87
C MET A 250 -3.09 -16.78 7.99
N THR A 251 -2.07 -17.65 8.02
CA THR A 251 -0.67 -17.19 8.07
C THR A 251 -0.27 -16.54 6.75
N ALA A 252 -0.66 -17.11 5.60
CA ALA A 252 -0.40 -16.50 4.30
C ALA A 252 -1.05 -15.11 4.20
N THR A 253 -2.32 -15.01 4.58
CA THR A 253 -3.07 -13.74 4.61
C THR A 253 -2.47 -12.74 5.60
N ALA A 254 -2.02 -13.18 6.77
CA ALA A 254 -1.34 -12.31 7.74
C ALA A 254 -0.01 -11.76 7.21
N VAL A 255 0.82 -12.61 6.57
CA VAL A 255 2.09 -12.20 5.96
C VAL A 255 1.86 -11.18 4.85
N LEU A 256 0.88 -11.42 3.96
CA LEU A 256 0.52 -10.45 2.94
C LEU A 256 -0.05 -9.17 3.56
N GLY A 257 -0.88 -9.26 4.59
CA GLY A 257 -1.39 -8.10 5.32
C GLY A 257 -0.26 -7.23 5.88
N ILE A 258 0.76 -7.84 6.49
CA ILE A 258 1.97 -7.14 6.96
C ILE A 258 2.73 -6.51 5.78
N GLY A 259 2.88 -7.24 4.67
CA GLY A 259 3.45 -6.69 3.43
C GLY A 259 2.69 -5.45 2.96
N GLY A 260 1.36 -5.47 3.05
CA GLY A 260 0.50 -4.34 2.66
C GLY A 260 0.56 -3.14 3.60
N VAL A 261 1.16 -3.31 4.79
CA VAL A 261 1.51 -2.22 5.70
C VAL A 261 2.90 -1.69 5.40
N ILE A 262 3.87 -2.55 5.11
CA ILE A 262 5.28 -2.15 4.94
C ILE A 262 5.53 -1.55 3.55
N LEU A 263 5.04 -2.21 2.50
CA LEU A 263 5.36 -1.85 1.12
C LEU A 263 4.96 -0.41 0.75
N PRO A 264 3.78 0.13 1.12
CA PRO A 264 3.44 1.52 0.81
C PRO A 264 4.39 2.57 1.40
N TRP A 265 5.14 2.22 2.46
CA TRP A 265 6.12 3.11 3.09
C TRP A 265 7.51 2.99 2.48
N HIS A 266 7.74 2.00 1.63
CA HIS A 266 9.00 1.85 0.95
C HIS A 266 9.11 2.88 -0.19
N PRO A 267 10.13 3.77 -0.19
CA PRO A 267 10.22 4.87 -1.15
C PRO A 267 10.14 4.43 -2.61
N THR A 268 10.70 3.26 -2.95
CA THR A 268 10.66 2.70 -4.30
C THR A 268 9.26 2.24 -4.71
N PHE A 269 8.49 1.67 -3.78
CA PHE A 269 7.17 1.10 -4.07
C PHE A 269 6.08 2.17 -4.16
N ASN A 270 6.27 3.31 -3.49
CA ASN A 270 5.36 4.44 -3.54
C ASN A 270 5.53 5.33 -4.79
N ARG A 271 6.57 5.11 -5.60
CA ARG A 271 6.77 5.90 -6.84
C ARG A 271 5.61 5.67 -7.82
N SER A 272 5.32 6.70 -8.62
CA SER A 272 4.23 6.65 -9.61
C SER A 272 4.46 5.60 -10.70
N ASP A 273 5.71 5.36 -11.09
CA ASP A 273 6.12 4.34 -12.08
C ASP A 273 5.96 2.89 -11.57
N MET A 274 5.90 2.69 -10.26
CA MET A 274 5.69 1.37 -9.62
C MET A 274 4.22 1.09 -9.29
N ALA A 275 3.28 1.87 -9.84
CA ALA A 275 1.84 1.67 -9.63
C ALA A 275 1.38 0.25 -10.00
N TRP A 276 1.97 -0.36 -11.03
CA TRP A 276 1.67 -1.74 -11.44
C TRP A 276 2.03 -2.77 -10.35
N ALA A 277 3.13 -2.55 -9.60
CA ALA A 277 3.55 -3.44 -8.53
C ALA A 277 2.59 -3.37 -7.33
N ARG A 278 2.04 -2.18 -7.05
CA ARG A 278 0.97 -2.00 -6.05
C ARG A 278 -0.29 -2.76 -6.44
N VAL A 279 -0.73 -2.61 -7.69
CA VAL A 279 -1.89 -3.33 -8.21
C VAL A 279 -1.67 -4.83 -8.14
N ALA A 280 -0.51 -5.33 -8.59
CA ALA A 280 -0.17 -6.75 -8.53
C ALA A 280 -0.19 -7.29 -7.10
N PHE A 281 0.33 -6.53 -6.13
CA PHE A 281 0.30 -6.89 -4.72
C PHE A 281 -1.15 -7.00 -4.17
N TYR A 282 -2.00 -6.00 -4.42
CA TYR A 282 -3.40 -6.04 -3.96
C TYR A 282 -4.23 -7.12 -4.66
N VAL A 283 -3.97 -7.38 -5.95
CA VAL A 283 -4.58 -8.50 -6.68
C VAL A 283 -4.14 -9.83 -6.07
N THR A 284 -2.88 -9.99 -5.70
CA THR A 284 -2.36 -11.19 -5.03
C THR A 284 -3.01 -11.38 -3.65
N LEU A 285 -3.16 -10.31 -2.87
CA LEU A 285 -3.88 -10.33 -1.59
C LEU A 285 -5.37 -10.70 -1.77
N GLY A 286 -6.02 -10.25 -2.85
CA GLY A 286 -7.37 -10.68 -3.19
C GLY A 286 -7.42 -12.16 -3.63
N ALA A 287 -6.42 -12.61 -4.38
CA ALA A 287 -6.32 -13.99 -4.88
C ALA A 287 -6.21 -15.01 -3.74
N THR A 288 -5.58 -14.68 -2.60
CA THR A 288 -5.53 -15.59 -1.45
C THR A 288 -6.91 -15.91 -0.90
N GLY A 289 -7.90 -15.02 -1.04
CA GLY A 289 -9.29 -15.32 -0.67
C GLY A 289 -9.95 -16.40 -1.55
N PHE A 290 -9.49 -16.60 -2.78
CA PHE A 290 -10.04 -17.62 -3.71
C PHE A 290 -9.46 -19.02 -3.48
N ALA A 291 -8.24 -19.15 -2.94
CA ALA A 291 -7.62 -20.45 -2.69
C ALA A 291 -8.39 -21.30 -1.66
N PRO A 292 -8.83 -20.76 -0.50
CA PRO A 292 -9.81 -21.37 0.39
C PRO A 292 -11.06 -21.85 -0.34
N VAL A 293 -11.69 -20.97 -1.13
CA VAL A 293 -12.92 -21.28 -1.87
C VAL A 293 -12.71 -22.49 -2.76
N LEU A 294 -11.58 -22.57 -3.47
CA LEU A 294 -11.25 -23.69 -4.34
C LEU A 294 -11.08 -24.99 -3.54
N GLN A 295 -10.32 -24.98 -2.43
CA GLN A 295 -10.18 -26.16 -1.59
C GLN A 295 -11.56 -26.64 -1.10
N LEU A 296 -12.42 -25.73 -0.62
CA LEU A 296 -13.75 -26.07 -0.13
C LEU A 296 -14.68 -26.61 -1.23
N ASN A 297 -14.61 -26.07 -2.44
CA ASN A 297 -15.35 -26.60 -3.58
C ASN A 297 -14.94 -28.04 -3.91
N ILE A 298 -13.63 -28.34 -3.86
CA ILE A 298 -13.11 -29.68 -4.17
C ILE A 298 -13.46 -30.67 -3.06
N THR A 299 -13.35 -30.28 -1.79
CA THR A 299 -13.55 -31.20 -0.66
C THR A 299 -15.01 -31.36 -0.22
N ARG A 300 -15.87 -30.36 -0.46
CA ARG A 300 -17.26 -30.30 0.05
C ARG A 300 -18.32 -30.16 -1.04
N GLY A 301 -17.89 -29.89 -2.27
CA GLY A 301 -18.78 -29.58 -3.39
C GLY A 301 -19.20 -28.11 -3.43
N GLY A 302 -19.65 -27.68 -4.62
CA GLY A 302 -20.00 -26.29 -4.88
C GLY A 302 -21.23 -25.79 -4.13
N ALA A 303 -22.19 -26.66 -3.82
CA ALA A 303 -23.39 -26.30 -3.05
C ALA A 303 -23.01 -25.84 -1.64
N TRP A 304 -22.17 -26.63 -0.95
CA TRP A 304 -21.69 -26.28 0.40
C TRP A 304 -20.89 -24.98 0.38
N ALA A 305 -19.99 -24.82 -0.59
CA ALA A 305 -19.18 -23.60 -0.71
C ALA A 305 -20.04 -22.37 -0.98
N TRP A 306 -21.05 -22.48 -1.85
CA TRP A 306 -21.99 -21.39 -2.10
C TRP A 306 -22.77 -21.01 -0.85
N GLU A 307 -23.33 -21.98 -0.14
CA GLU A 307 -24.06 -21.73 1.12
C GLU A 307 -23.17 -21.03 2.16
N PHE A 308 -21.91 -21.44 2.28
CA PHE A 308 -20.96 -20.81 3.19
C PHE A 308 -20.62 -19.38 2.77
N TYR A 309 -20.36 -19.10 1.49
CA TYR A 309 -19.91 -17.77 1.01
C TYR A 309 -21.07 -16.82 0.61
N ALA A 310 -22.32 -17.30 0.55
CA ALA A 310 -23.47 -16.45 0.23
C ALA A 310 -23.60 -15.20 1.13
N PRO A 311 -23.41 -15.29 2.47
CA PRO A 311 -23.56 -14.12 3.36
C PRO A 311 -22.60 -12.97 3.04
N ILE A 312 -21.33 -13.29 2.71
CA ILE A 312 -20.30 -12.28 2.40
C ILE A 312 -20.44 -11.68 0.99
N THR A 313 -21.26 -12.27 0.13
CA THR A 313 -21.46 -11.80 -1.25
C THR A 313 -21.95 -10.35 -1.30
N LYS A 314 -22.78 -9.93 -0.34
CA LYS A 314 -23.22 -8.52 -0.22
C LYS A 314 -22.05 -7.56 0.02
N SER A 315 -21.14 -7.94 0.94
CA SER A 315 -19.93 -7.16 1.24
C SER A 315 -19.01 -7.07 0.03
N ILE A 316 -18.73 -8.21 -0.63
CA ILE A 316 -17.88 -8.25 -1.82
C ILE A 316 -18.48 -7.41 -2.95
N THR A 317 -19.78 -7.54 -3.20
CA THR A 317 -20.45 -6.82 -4.29
C THR A 317 -20.38 -5.31 -4.07
N VAL A 318 -20.63 -4.81 -2.86
CA VAL A 318 -20.58 -3.36 -2.61
C VAL A 318 -19.16 -2.82 -2.73
N TYR A 319 -18.14 -3.56 -2.29
CA TYR A 319 -16.74 -3.18 -2.51
C TYR A 319 -16.38 -3.14 -4.00
N LEU A 320 -16.76 -4.16 -4.77
CA LEU A 320 -16.47 -4.22 -6.20
C LEU A 320 -17.15 -3.08 -6.97
N VAL A 321 -18.45 -2.87 -6.73
CA VAL A 321 -19.19 -1.77 -7.36
C VAL A 321 -18.58 -0.42 -6.96
N GLY A 322 -18.28 -0.21 -5.68
CA GLY A 322 -17.63 1.00 -5.20
C GLY A 322 -16.27 1.24 -5.86
N ALA A 323 -15.45 0.21 -5.99
CA ALA A 323 -14.13 0.31 -6.60
C ALA A 323 -14.23 0.64 -8.09
N CYS A 324 -15.21 0.07 -8.81
CA CYS A 324 -15.49 0.41 -10.20
C CYS A 324 -15.97 1.86 -10.35
N VAL A 325 -16.85 2.33 -9.45
CA VAL A 325 -17.31 3.72 -9.41
C VAL A 325 -16.14 4.67 -9.19
N TYR A 326 -15.29 4.39 -8.19
CA TYR A 326 -14.07 5.14 -7.90
C TYR A 326 -13.11 5.21 -9.10
N ALA A 327 -12.77 4.05 -9.67
CA ALA A 327 -11.81 3.97 -10.78
C ALA A 327 -12.34 4.63 -12.07
N SER A 328 -13.65 4.60 -12.30
CA SER A 328 -14.27 5.23 -13.46
C SER A 328 -14.48 6.73 -13.31
N GLN A 329 -14.35 7.27 -12.09
CA GLN A 329 -14.61 8.68 -11.73
C GLN A 329 -16.03 9.12 -12.09
N VAL A 330 -17.00 8.20 -11.99
CA VAL A 330 -18.42 8.46 -12.27
C VAL A 330 -19.13 8.76 -10.94
N PRO A 331 -20.01 9.78 -10.87
CA PRO A 331 -20.61 10.52 -11.99
C PRO A 331 -19.90 11.83 -12.39
N GLU A 332 -18.88 12.28 -11.67
CA GLU A 332 -18.22 13.57 -11.94
C GLU A 332 -17.59 13.66 -13.32
N ARG A 333 -17.14 12.52 -13.88
CA ARG A 333 -16.66 12.44 -15.26
C ARG A 333 -17.73 12.78 -16.30
N TRP A 334 -19.00 12.44 -16.04
CA TRP A 334 -20.10 12.73 -16.95
C TRP A 334 -20.56 14.19 -16.85
N CYS A 335 -20.53 14.76 -15.64
CA CYS A 335 -20.89 16.15 -15.40
C CYS A 335 -19.82 16.85 -14.54
N PRO A 336 -18.69 17.28 -15.13
CA PRO A 336 -17.63 17.97 -14.40
C PRO A 336 -18.15 19.21 -13.67
N GLY A 337 -17.77 19.38 -12.41
CA GLY A 337 -18.22 20.49 -11.57
C GLY A 337 -19.60 20.32 -10.90
N ALA A 338 -20.41 19.36 -11.33
CA ALA A 338 -21.72 19.13 -10.71
C ALA A 338 -21.61 18.42 -9.35
N PHE A 339 -20.54 17.63 -9.18
CA PHE A 339 -20.31 16.77 -8.02
C PHE A 339 -19.08 17.19 -7.20
N ASP A 340 -18.73 18.48 -7.23
CA ASP A 340 -17.53 19.01 -6.57
C ASP A 340 -17.52 18.79 -5.05
N TYR A 341 -18.70 18.80 -4.41
CA TYR A 341 -18.82 18.75 -2.96
C TYR A 341 -19.48 17.46 -2.44
N ILE A 342 -20.44 16.91 -3.18
CA ILE A 342 -21.26 15.78 -2.76
C ILE A 342 -21.57 14.89 -3.96
N GLY A 343 -21.53 13.58 -3.76
CA GLY A 343 -21.97 12.58 -4.73
C GLY A 343 -20.93 12.23 -5.79
N GLY A 344 -19.70 12.73 -5.66
CA GLY A 344 -18.58 12.29 -6.49
C GLY A 344 -18.19 10.84 -6.19
N SER A 345 -17.49 10.21 -7.13
CA SER A 345 -17.08 8.81 -7.07
C SER A 345 -16.33 8.46 -5.78
N HIS A 346 -15.48 9.36 -5.28
CA HIS A 346 -14.75 9.17 -4.02
C HIS A 346 -15.68 9.18 -2.81
N ASN A 347 -16.71 10.04 -2.80
CA ASN A 347 -17.71 10.01 -1.73
C ASN A 347 -18.46 8.67 -1.74
N LEU A 348 -18.85 8.20 -2.94
CA LEU A 348 -19.55 6.93 -3.11
C LEU A 348 -18.67 5.73 -2.70
N TRP A 349 -17.37 5.79 -3.00
CA TRP A 349 -16.40 4.82 -2.53
C TRP A 349 -16.33 4.75 -1.01
N HIS A 350 -16.30 5.89 -0.34
CA HIS A 350 -16.30 5.95 1.12
C HIS A 350 -17.54 5.28 1.74
N PHE A 351 -18.72 5.55 1.18
CA PHE A 351 -19.96 4.90 1.62
C PHE A 351 -19.96 3.39 1.32
N ALA A 352 -19.39 2.98 0.18
CA ALA A 352 -19.24 1.57 -0.18
C ALA A 352 -18.32 0.83 0.81
N VAL A 353 -17.21 1.45 1.24
CA VAL A 353 -16.31 0.88 2.26
C VAL A 353 -17.05 0.67 3.59
N LEU A 354 -17.75 1.70 4.09
CA LEU A 354 -18.53 1.57 5.33
C LEU A 354 -19.60 0.49 5.20
N SER A 355 -20.36 0.48 4.10
CA SER A 355 -21.38 -0.54 3.84
C SER A 355 -20.77 -1.94 3.75
N GLY A 356 -19.59 -2.06 3.14
CA GLY A 356 -18.83 -3.30 3.05
C GLY A 356 -18.43 -3.84 4.41
N ILE A 357 -17.95 -2.97 5.33
CA ILE A 357 -17.66 -3.31 6.74
C ILE A 357 -18.94 -3.81 7.43
N LEU A 358 -20.07 -3.09 7.29
CA LEU A 358 -21.33 -3.47 7.92
C LEU A 358 -21.88 -4.81 7.41
N PHE A 359 -21.86 -5.03 6.09
CA PHE A 359 -22.26 -6.31 5.51
C PHE A 359 -21.29 -7.44 5.89
N HIS A 360 -19.99 -7.14 6.02
CA HIS A 360 -19.04 -8.13 6.51
C HIS A 360 -19.30 -8.50 7.97
N TYR A 361 -19.64 -7.53 8.83
CA TYR A 361 -20.05 -7.81 10.20
C TYR A 361 -21.28 -8.72 10.26
N VAL A 362 -22.30 -8.47 9.43
CA VAL A 362 -23.48 -9.35 9.35
C VAL A 362 -23.09 -10.75 8.88
N ALA A 363 -22.27 -10.87 7.84
CA ALA A 363 -21.75 -12.16 7.37
C ALA A 363 -20.93 -12.88 8.46
N MET A 364 -20.12 -12.14 9.22
CA MET A 364 -19.32 -12.66 10.33
C MET A 364 -20.21 -13.26 11.42
N GLN A 365 -21.36 -12.64 11.75
CA GLN A 365 -22.34 -13.23 12.68
C GLN A 365 -22.86 -14.58 12.18
N GLU A 366 -23.17 -14.69 10.88
CA GLU A 366 -23.62 -15.95 10.28
C GLU A 366 -22.50 -17.00 10.24
N PHE A 367 -21.27 -16.58 9.97
CA PHE A 367 -20.09 -17.44 9.97
C PHE A 367 -19.80 -18.04 11.34
N PHE A 368 -19.84 -17.22 12.40
CA PHE A 368 -19.66 -17.70 13.77
C PHE A 368 -20.80 -18.64 14.19
N SER A 369 -22.06 -18.28 13.91
CA SER A 369 -23.20 -19.15 14.18
C SER A 369 -23.07 -20.52 13.49
N GLY A 370 -22.68 -20.52 12.21
CA GLY A 370 -22.41 -21.75 11.47
C GLY A 370 -21.22 -22.55 12.03
N ALA A 371 -20.17 -21.86 12.49
CA ALA A 371 -19.00 -22.48 13.12
C ALA A 371 -19.37 -23.17 14.44
N PHE A 372 -20.14 -22.51 15.31
CA PHE A 372 -20.60 -23.09 16.58
C PHE A 372 -21.45 -24.34 16.36
N ARG A 373 -22.37 -24.32 15.40
CA ARG A 373 -23.17 -25.50 15.03
C ARG A 373 -22.30 -26.67 14.56
N ARG A 374 -21.21 -26.41 13.83
CA ARG A 374 -20.26 -27.47 13.43
C ARG A 374 -19.47 -28.01 14.63
N ALA A 375 -19.10 -27.13 15.56
CA ALA A 375 -18.39 -27.50 16.77
C ALA A 375 -19.25 -28.37 17.72
N GLU A 376 -20.53 -28.02 17.89
CA GLU A 376 -21.49 -28.81 18.68
C GLU A 376 -21.65 -30.24 18.16
N ASN A 377 -21.64 -30.42 16.84
CA ASN A 377 -21.69 -31.73 16.19
C ASN A 377 -20.33 -32.47 16.21
N GLY A 378 -19.40 -32.06 17.07
CA GLY A 378 -18.09 -32.68 17.25
C GLY A 378 -17.16 -32.54 16.06
N CYS A 379 -17.39 -31.56 15.17
CA CYS A 379 -16.67 -31.44 13.92
C CYS A 379 -16.67 -32.75 13.10
N ALA A 380 -17.71 -33.59 13.23
CA ALA A 380 -17.88 -34.77 12.38
C ALA A 380 -17.82 -34.30 10.91
N LEU A 381 -16.99 -34.98 10.11
CA LEU A 381 -16.74 -34.65 8.70
C LEU A 381 -18.07 -34.52 7.94
N TYR A 382 -18.48 -33.27 7.73
CA TYR A 382 -19.62 -32.79 6.95
C TYR A 382 -21.01 -33.21 7.44
#